data_AF-A0A256XLC3-F1
#
_entry.id   AF-A0A256XLC3-F1
#
_cell.length_a   1.000
_cell.length_b   1.000
_cell.length_c   1.000
_cell.angle_alpha   90.00
_cell.angle_beta   90.00
_cell.angle_gamma   90.00
#
_symmetry.space_group_name_H-M   'P 1'
#
loop_
_entity.id
_entity.type
_entity.pdbx_description
1 polymer ?
#
loop_
_entity_poly.entity_id
_entity_poly.type
_entity_poly.pdbx_seq_one_letter_code
_entity_poly.pdbx_strand_id
1 'polypeptide(L)'
;MISIDELFNTFNTGNGFWNPVLWLIAFVIIFLIIYIIRGFGNNSYKKGTGQTQVFLSGNPESDFESMHVKSSNLYWGWTESMKWIIDALKSIHTGNVSDYVLWFVIVMGVLFLFVGLI
;
A
#
# COMPACT_ATOMS: atom_id res chain seq x y z
N MET A 1 30.99 26.09 0.54
CA MET A 1 30.17 26.11 1.77
C MET A 1 28.78 26.49 1.31
N ILE A 2 27.79 25.58 1.39
CA ILE A 2 26.43 25.86 0.89
C ILE A 2 25.84 26.95 1.78
N SER A 3 25.32 28.03 1.18
CA SER A 3 24.68 29.10 1.95
C SER A 3 23.28 28.66 2.40
N ILE A 4 22.79 29.24 3.50
CA ILE A 4 21.44 28.94 4.00
C ILE A 4 20.38 29.30 2.93
N ASP A 5 20.61 30.36 2.18
CA ASP A 5 19.72 30.83 1.11
C ASP A 5 19.66 29.83 -0.06
N GLU A 6 20.80 29.25 -0.45
CA GLU A 6 20.86 28.18 -1.45
C GLU A 6 20.07 26.94 -1.03
N LEU A 7 20.09 26.61 0.26
CA LEU A 7 19.35 25.48 0.81
C LEU A 7 17.83 25.69 0.66
N PHE A 8 17.31 26.86 1.06
CA PHE A 8 15.87 27.15 1.00
C PHE A 8 15.36 27.39 -0.42
N ASN A 9 16.21 27.86 -1.34
CA ASN A 9 15.85 28.02 -2.75
C ASN A 9 15.44 26.70 -3.44
N THR A 10 15.82 25.54 -2.89
CA THR A 10 15.35 24.23 -3.38
C THR A 10 13.85 24.01 -3.21
N PHE A 11 13.17 24.75 -2.32
CA PHE A 11 11.71 24.71 -2.19
C PHE A 11 10.97 25.52 -3.26
N ASN A 12 11.64 26.46 -3.93
CA ASN A 12 11.04 27.35 -4.92
C ASN A 12 11.00 26.76 -6.34
N THR A 13 11.34 25.48 -6.49
CA THR A 13 11.24 24.80 -7.79
C THR A 13 9.81 24.35 -8.06
N GLY A 14 9.26 24.62 -9.25
CA GLY A 14 7.87 24.27 -9.61
C GLY A 14 7.52 22.78 -9.54
N ASN A 15 8.52 21.90 -9.49
CA ASN A 15 8.35 20.44 -9.38
C ASN A 15 8.80 19.86 -8.03
N GLY A 16 9.23 20.70 -7.07
CA GLY A 16 9.79 20.28 -5.77
C GLY A 16 11.12 19.53 -5.88
N PHE A 17 12.24 20.18 -5.52
CA PHE A 17 13.55 19.55 -5.54
C PHE A 17 13.80 18.76 -4.25
N TRP A 18 14.23 17.51 -4.39
CA TRP A 18 14.55 16.65 -3.24
C TRP A 18 15.95 16.97 -2.72
N ASN A 19 16.04 17.71 -1.60
CA ASN A 19 17.29 18.06 -0.95
C ASN A 19 17.58 17.13 0.25
N PRO A 20 18.55 16.20 0.16
CA PRO A 20 18.83 15.23 1.23
C PRO A 20 19.16 15.88 2.58
N VAL A 21 19.83 17.05 2.57
CA VAL A 21 20.26 17.74 3.78
C VAL A 21 19.06 18.31 4.53
N LEU A 22 18.09 18.91 3.80
CA LEU A 22 16.86 19.40 4.40
C LEU A 22 16.01 18.27 4.99
N TRP A 23 15.94 17.12 4.30
CA TRP A 23 15.25 15.95 4.82
C TRP A 23 15.89 15.40 6.10
N LEU A 24 17.23 15.34 6.16
CA LEU A 24 17.94 14.94 7.36
C LEU A 24 17.60 15.87 8.54
N ILE A 25 17.64 17.19 8.33
CA ILE A 25 17.29 18.18 9.35
C ILE A 25 15.84 18.00 9.80
N ALA A 26 14.91 17.82 8.86
CA ALA A 26 13.50 17.58 9.16
C ALA A 26 13.30 16.33 10.03
N PHE A 27 13.97 15.21 9.70
CA PHE A 27 13.91 14.00 10.51
C PHE A 27 14.44 14.23 11.93
N VAL A 28 15.57 14.92 12.08
CA VAL A 28 16.13 15.24 13.40
C VAL A 28 15.12 16.05 14.23
N ILE A 29 14.50 17.07 13.63
CA ILE A 29 13.48 17.89 14.30
C ILE A 29 12.28 17.03 14.72
N ILE A 30 11.78 16.17 13.82
CA ILE A 30 10.65 15.26 14.10
C ILE A 30 10.99 14.33 15.27
N PHE A 31 12.16 13.69 15.27
CA PHE A 31 12.58 12.81 16.36
C PHE A 31 12.71 13.55 17.69
N LEU A 32 13.20 14.79 17.67
CA LEU A 32 13.34 15.62 18.86
C LEU A 32 11.95 15.98 19.44
N ILE A 33 10.99 16.35 18.58
CA ILE A 33 9.60 16.58 18.97
C ILE A 33 9.00 15.32 19.59
N ILE A 34 9.14 14.15 18.94
CA ILE A 34 8.65 12.87 19.47
C ILE A 34 9.27 12.57 20.84
N TYR A 35 10.58 12.81 21.01
CA TYR A 35 11.28 12.59 22.26
C TYR A 35 10.76 13.49 23.39
N ILE A 36 10.55 14.79 23.10
CA ILE A 36 9.96 15.75 24.04
C ILE A 36 8.55 15.32 24.45
N ILE A 37 7.69 15.00 23.47
CA ILE A 37 6.31 14.56 23.72
C ILE A 37 6.31 13.28 24.58
N ARG A 38 7.18 12.32 24.28
CA ARG A 38 7.35 11.10 25.08
C ARG A 38 7.76 11.43 26.51
N GLY A 39 8.59 12.46 26.72
CA GLY A 39 9.01 12.93 28.04
C GLY A 39 7.87 13.45 28.91
N PHE A 40 6.78 13.95 28.31
CA PHE A 40 5.58 14.37 29.04
C PHE A 40 4.64 13.21 29.41
N GLY A 41 4.93 11.98 28.96
CA GLY A 41 4.13 10.80 29.29
C GLY A 41 4.18 10.44 30.78
N ASN A 42 3.05 9.99 31.34
CA ASN A 42 3.00 9.53 32.73
C ASN A 42 3.71 8.19 32.88
N ASN A 43 4.85 8.17 33.59
CA ASN A 43 5.61 6.94 33.86
C ASN A 43 4.94 5.97 34.85
N SER A 44 3.84 6.38 35.48
CA SER A 44 3.13 5.61 36.51
C SER A 44 2.16 4.56 35.94
N TYR A 45 2.16 4.35 34.62
CA TYR A 45 1.35 3.31 34.00
C TYR A 45 1.84 1.92 34.42
N LYS A 46 0.90 0.98 34.59
CA LYS A 46 1.23 -0.37 35.03
C LYS A 46 1.64 -1.23 33.82
N LYS A 47 2.95 -1.34 33.61
CA LYS A 47 3.56 -2.22 32.58
C LYS A 47 3.07 -3.66 32.74
N GLY A 48 2.71 -4.30 31.63
CA GLY A 48 2.28 -5.71 31.62
C GLY A 48 0.87 -5.94 32.19
N THR A 49 0.08 -4.88 32.34
CA THR A 49 -1.34 -4.99 32.69
C THR A 49 -2.22 -4.66 31.49
N GLY A 50 -3.54 -4.80 31.63
CA GLY A 50 -4.50 -4.34 30.60
C GLY A 50 -4.34 -2.86 30.22
N GLN A 51 -3.68 -2.03 31.04
CA GLN A 51 -3.37 -0.63 30.69
C GLN A 51 -2.39 -0.49 29.52
N THR A 52 -1.61 -1.54 29.23
CA THR A 52 -0.68 -1.58 28.10
C THR A 52 -1.24 -2.32 26.89
N GLN A 53 -2.45 -2.87 26.98
CA GLN A 53 -3.11 -3.55 25.86
C GLN A 53 -3.79 -2.53 24.94
N VAL A 54 -3.88 -2.87 23.66
CA VAL A 54 -4.62 -2.08 22.68
C VAL A 54 -6.12 -2.13 23.04
N PHE A 55 -6.80 -0.98 22.96
CA PHE A 55 -8.23 -0.95 23.20
C PHE A 55 -8.98 -1.59 22.03
N LEU A 56 -9.51 -2.80 22.24
CA LEU A 56 -10.29 -3.57 21.25
C LEU A 56 -11.79 -3.56 21.56
N SER A 57 -12.32 -2.45 22.07
CA SER A 57 -13.73 -2.32 22.47
C SER A 57 -14.19 -3.42 23.44
N GLY A 58 -13.29 -3.88 24.32
CA GLY A 58 -13.56 -4.94 25.29
C GLY A 58 -13.37 -6.37 24.77
N ASN A 59 -13.01 -6.57 23.50
CA ASN A 59 -12.65 -7.88 22.97
C ASN A 59 -11.24 -8.30 23.42
N PRO A 60 -11.00 -9.60 23.64
CA PRO A 60 -9.65 -10.10 23.87
C PRO A 60 -8.80 -9.92 22.61
N GLU A 61 -7.50 -9.67 22.82
CA GLU A 61 -6.51 -9.68 21.75
C GLU A 61 -6.46 -11.10 21.14
N SER A 62 -6.63 -11.18 19.83
CA SER A 62 -6.54 -12.44 19.07
C SER A 62 -5.21 -12.48 18.33
N ASP A 63 -4.94 -13.56 17.59
CA ASP A 63 -3.71 -13.64 16.81
C ASP A 63 -3.61 -12.46 15.82
N PHE A 64 -2.42 -11.89 15.65
CA PHE A 64 -2.21 -10.67 14.85
C PHE A 64 -2.80 -10.77 13.44
N GLU A 65 -2.69 -11.94 12.81
CA GLU A 65 -3.23 -12.21 11.46
C GLU A 65 -4.77 -12.17 11.40
N SER A 66 -5.43 -12.45 12.52
CA SER A 66 -6.88 -12.41 12.63
C SER A 66 -7.42 -11.02 12.99
N MET A 67 -6.58 -10.16 13.56
CA MET A 67 -6.95 -8.79 13.97
C MET A 67 -6.84 -7.76 12.85
N HIS A 68 -6.07 -8.05 11.80
CA HIS A 68 -5.93 -7.13 10.67
C HIS A 68 -7.10 -7.20 9.70
N VAL A 69 -7.59 -6.03 9.28
CA VAL A 69 -8.51 -5.95 8.14
C VAL A 69 -7.73 -6.38 6.89
N LYS A 70 -8.00 -7.58 6.40
CA LYS A 70 -7.35 -8.12 5.20
C LYS A 70 -7.67 -7.23 3.99
N SER A 71 -6.72 -7.12 3.06
CA SER A 71 -6.92 -6.38 1.81
C SER A 71 -8.15 -6.89 1.02
N SER A 72 -8.45 -8.19 1.13
CA SER A 72 -9.68 -8.79 0.60
C SER A 72 -10.97 -8.15 1.13
N ASN A 73 -10.96 -7.64 2.36
CA ASN A 73 -12.12 -7.01 2.98
C ASN A 73 -12.32 -5.58 2.49
N LEU A 74 -11.25 -4.88 2.10
CA LEU A 74 -11.32 -3.49 1.62
C LEU A 74 -12.09 -3.40 0.29
N TYR A 75 -11.90 -4.39 -0.58
CA TYR A 75 -12.56 -4.45 -1.89
C TYR A 75 -13.70 -5.48 -1.94
N TRP A 76 -14.12 -6.01 -0.80
CA TRP A 76 -15.10 -7.12 -0.76
C TRP A 76 -16.36 -6.81 -1.56
N GLY A 77 -16.94 -5.61 -1.39
CA GLY A 77 -18.14 -5.20 -2.11
C GLY A 77 -17.95 -5.15 -3.64
N TRP A 78 -16.78 -4.71 -4.11
CA TRP A 78 -16.44 -4.72 -5.54
C TRP A 78 -16.19 -6.13 -6.05
N THR A 79 -15.40 -6.94 -5.32
CA THR A 79 -15.10 -8.32 -5.71
C THR A 79 -16.33 -9.20 -5.73
N GLU A 80 -17.26 -9.02 -4.78
CA GLU A 80 -18.49 -9.80 -4.74
C GLU A 80 -19.46 -9.36 -5.84
N SER A 81 -19.57 -8.05 -6.10
CA SER A 81 -20.39 -7.53 -7.21
C SER A 81 -19.91 -8.01 -8.59
N MET A 82 -18.59 -8.12 -8.77
CA MET A 82 -17.95 -8.56 -10.03
C MET A 82 -17.57 -10.04 -10.04
N LYS A 83 -18.06 -10.83 -9.07
CA LYS A 83 -17.66 -12.23 -8.87
C LYS A 83 -17.85 -13.09 -10.11
N TRP A 84 -18.96 -12.90 -10.82
CA TRP A 84 -19.25 -13.63 -12.06
C TRP A 84 -18.20 -13.37 -13.16
N ILE A 85 -17.69 -12.13 -13.27
CA ILE A 85 -16.62 -11.77 -14.23
C ILE A 85 -15.32 -12.42 -13.79
N ILE A 86 -14.98 -12.28 -12.51
CA ILE A 86 -13.75 -12.82 -11.93
C ILE A 86 -13.71 -14.34 -12.08
N ASP A 87 -14.82 -15.01 -11.80
CA ASP A 87 -14.95 -16.46 -11.90
C ASP A 87 -14.92 -16.93 -13.37
N ALA A 88 -15.52 -16.18 -14.30
CA ALA A 88 -15.41 -16.44 -15.73
C ALA A 88 -13.97 -16.28 -16.24
N LEU A 89 -13.25 -15.24 -15.81
CA LEU A 89 -11.85 -15.05 -16.18
C LEU A 89 -10.95 -16.14 -15.59
N LYS A 90 -11.22 -16.56 -14.35
CA LYS A 90 -10.51 -17.67 -13.70
C LYS A 90 -10.77 -19.00 -14.41
N SER A 91 -12.00 -19.27 -14.85
CA SER A 91 -12.31 -20.54 -15.51
C SER A 91 -11.60 -20.72 -16.86
N ILE A 92 -11.22 -19.61 -17.52
CA ILE A 92 -10.43 -19.63 -18.76
C ILE A 92 -8.94 -19.96 -18.49
N HIS A 93 -8.47 -19.81 -17.25
CA HIS A 93 -7.08 -20.11 -16.86
C HIS A 93 -6.96 -21.56 -16.35
N THR A 94 -7.07 -22.51 -17.28
CA THR A 94 -7.05 -23.95 -16.98
C THR A 94 -5.69 -24.48 -16.55
N GLY A 95 -4.61 -23.76 -16.83
CA GLY A 95 -3.23 -24.21 -16.61
C GLY A 95 -2.73 -25.24 -17.62
N ASN A 96 -3.55 -25.60 -18.62
CA ASN A 96 -3.15 -26.50 -19.70
C ASN A 96 -2.51 -25.70 -20.86
N VAL A 97 -1.25 -26.01 -21.20
CA VAL A 97 -0.51 -25.35 -22.28
C VAL A 97 -1.26 -25.35 -23.61
N SER A 98 -1.97 -26.44 -23.93
CA SER A 98 -2.75 -26.55 -25.17
C SER A 98 -3.85 -25.48 -25.27
N ASP A 99 -4.50 -25.12 -24.17
CA ASP A 99 -5.56 -24.12 -24.15
C ASP A 99 -5.00 -22.72 -24.42
N TYR A 100 -3.80 -22.42 -23.95
CA TYR A 100 -3.11 -21.15 -24.26
C TYR A 100 -2.68 -21.08 -25.72
N VAL A 101 -2.18 -22.18 -26.30
CA VAL A 101 -1.85 -22.24 -27.73
C VAL A 101 -3.11 -22.04 -28.58
N LEU A 102 -4.24 -22.63 -28.18
CA LEU A 102 -5.53 -22.41 -28.83
C LEU A 102 -5.93 -20.92 -28.79
N TRP A 103 -5.89 -20.28 -27.63
CA TRP A 103 -6.19 -18.85 -27.50
C TRP A 103 -5.26 -17.98 -28.36
N PHE A 104 -3.97 -18.31 -28.41
CA PHE A 104 -3.01 -17.61 -29.27
C PHE A 104 -3.41 -17.71 -30.76
N VAL A 105 -3.74 -18.91 -31.24
CA VAL A 105 -4.18 -19.12 -32.63
C VAL A 105 -5.49 -18.38 -32.93
N ILE A 106 -6.44 -18.36 -31.99
CA ILE A 106 -7.70 -17.61 -32.14
C ILE A 106 -7.40 -16.11 -32.30
N VAL A 107 -6.59 -15.53 -31.41
CA VAL A 107 -6.23 -14.11 -31.48
C VAL A 107 -5.50 -13.79 -32.78
N MET A 108 -4.56 -14.64 -33.21
CA MET A 108 -3.87 -14.50 -34.49
C MET A 108 -4.84 -14.53 -35.69
N GLY A 109 -5.79 -15.46 -35.70
CA GLY A 109 -6.81 -15.55 -36.74
C GLY A 109 -7.69 -14.31 -36.78
N VAL A 110 -8.12 -13.82 -35.62
CA VAL A 110 -8.91 -12.57 -35.52
C VAL A 110 -8.09 -11.38 -36.04
N LEU A 111 -6.82 -11.25 -35.66
CA LEU A 111 -5.94 -10.19 -36.16
C LEU A 111 -5.76 -10.26 -37.67
N PHE A 112 -5.59 -11.44 -38.26
CA PHE A 112 -5.50 -11.59 -39.71
C PHE A 112 -6.82 -11.24 -40.42
N LEU A 113 -7.97 -11.50 -39.81
CA LEU A 113 -9.24 -11.01 -40.35
C LEU A 113 -9.29 -9.50 -40.34
N PHE A 114 -8.88 -8.82 -39.26
CA PHE A 114 -8.90 -7.36 -39.21
C PHE A 114 -7.85 -6.69 -40.11
N VAL A 115 -6.65 -7.26 -40.22
CA VAL A 115 -5.56 -6.72 -41.04
C VAL A 115 -5.73 -7.08 -42.52
N GLY A 116 -6.30 -8.24 -42.83
CA GLY A 116 -6.51 -8.72 -44.21
C GLY A 116 -7.86 -8.33 -44.85
N LEU A 117 -8.81 -7.75 -44.08
CA LEU A 117 -10.02 -7.12 -44.63
C LEU A 117 -9.83 -5.64 -44.99
N ILE A 118 -8.67 -5.06 -44.70
CA ILE A 118 -8.24 -3.73 -45.17
C ILE A 118 -7.31 -3.94 -46.37
#